data_AF-A0A2S9G2N3-F1
#
_entry.id   AF-A0A2S9G2N3-F1
#
_cell.length_a   1.000
_cell.length_b   1.000
_cell.length_c   1.000
_cell.angle_alpha   90.00
_cell.angle_beta   90.00
_cell.angle_gamma   90.00
#
_symmetry.space_group_name_H-M   'P 1'
#
loop_
_entity.id
_entity.type
_entity.pdbx_description
1 polymer ?
#
loop_
_entity_poly.entity_id
_entity_poly.type
_entity_poly.pdbx_seq_one_letter_code
_entity_poly.pdbx_strand_id
1 'polypeptide(L)' 'MERTAWAGIDVGKTNYWDCVLDAEGKKLSSMKVANDQTEITATIATVGALADHIVWA' A
#
# COMPACT_ATOMS: atom_id res chain seq x y z
N MET A 1 -14.03 9.83 13.64
CA MET A 1 -14.30 8.67 12.77
C MET A 1 -12.96 8.09 12.41
N GLU A 2 -12.77 6.79 12.58
CA GLU A 2 -11.54 6.10 12.16
C GLU A 2 -11.44 6.15 10.62
N ARG A 3 -10.23 6.37 10.10
CA ARG A 3 -9.97 6.43 8.66
C ARG A 3 -9.59 5.04 8.16
N THR A 4 -10.32 4.55 7.16
CA THR A 4 -10.00 3.33 6.43
C THR A 4 -9.43 3.68 5.06
N ALA A 5 -8.39 2.97 4.65
CA ALA A 5 -7.86 3.01 3.29
C ALA A 5 -7.70 1.59 2.73
N TRP A 6 -7.64 1.48 1.41
CA TRP A 6 -7.53 0.22 0.68
C TRP A 6 -6.22 0.18 -0.07
N ALA A 7 -5.44 -0.87 0.17
CA ALA A 7 -4.18 -1.13 -0.50
C ALA A 7 -4.37 -2.29 -1.50
N GLY A 8 -3.99 -2.05 -2.76
CA GLY A 8 -3.95 -3.06 -3.81
C GLY A 8 -2.52 -3.28 -4.28
N ILE A 9 -2.13 -4.55 -4.39
CA ILE A 9 -0.79 -4.95 -4.83
C ILE A 9 -0.85 -5.72 -6.15
N ASP A 10 -0.05 -5.31 -7.12
CA ASP A 10 0.21 -6.05 -8.36
C ASP A 10 1.63 -6.61 -8.34
N VAL A 11 1.76 -7.93 -8.11
CA VAL A 11 3.06 -8.58 -7.87
C VAL A 11 3.67 -9.14 -9.16
N GLY A 12 4.78 -8.56 -9.57
CA GLY A 12 5.67 -9.10 -10.59
C GLY A 12 6.88 -9.83 -10.00
N LYS A 13 7.71 -10.42 -10.86
CA LYS A 13 8.88 -11.22 -10.43
C LYS A 13 9.94 -10.40 -9.69
N THR A 14 10.31 -9.25 -10.25
CA THR A 14 11.40 -8.41 -9.72
C THR A 14 10.91 -7.19 -8.98
N ASN A 15 9.65 -6.79 -9.23
CA ASN A 15 9.03 -5.62 -8.65
C ASN A 15 7.54 -5.90 -8.46
N TYR A 16 6.92 -5.19 -7.53
CA TYR A 16 5.48 -5.07 -7.42
C TYR A 16 5.06 -3.60 -7.51
N TRP A 17 3.78 -3.39 -7.73
CA TRP A 17 3.16 -2.08 -7.60
C TRP A 17 2.26 -2.08 -6.37
N ASP A 18 2.39 -1.08 -5.52
CA ASP A 18 1.46 -0.79 -4.42
C ASP A 18 0.64 0.45 -4.78
N CYS A 19 -0.66 0.43 -4.49
CA CYS A 19 -1.57 1.55 -4.68
C CYS A 19 -2.52 1.63 -3.49
N VAL A 20 -2.61 2.80 -2.87
CA VAL A 20 -3.47 3.03 -1.70
C VAL A 20 -4.48 4.13 -2.00
N LEU A 21 -5.76 3.86 -1.75
CA LEU A 21 -6.87 4.80 -1.92
C LEU A 21 -7.60 5.04 -0.58
N ASP A 22 -8.12 6.25 -0.37
CA ASP A 22 -9.07 6.53 0.71
C ASP A 22 -10.51 6.14 0.35
N ALA A 23 -11.46 6.41 1.25
CA ALA A 23 -12.86 6.03 1.12
C ALA A 23 -13.59 6.74 -0.04
N GLU A 24 -13.07 7.89 -0.47
CA GLU A 24 -13.58 8.64 -1.61
C GLU A 24 -12.90 8.22 -2.93
N GLY A 25 -12.01 7.23 -2.89
CA GLY A 25 -11.25 6.75 -4.04
C GLY A 25 -10.09 7.67 -4.43
N LYS A 26 -9.72 8.63 -3.57
CA LYS A 26 -8.55 9.48 -3.81
C LYS A 26 -7.28 8.70 -3.47
N LYS A 27 -6.30 8.83 -4.35
CA LYS A 27 -4.99 8.19 -4.22
C LYS A 27 -4.17 8.81 -3.10
N LEU A 28 -3.82 7.99 -2.11
CA LEU A 28 -2.91 8.31 -1.01
C LEU A 28 -1.46 7.94 -1.36
N SER A 29 -1.25 6.79 -2.01
CA SER A 29 0.06 6.31 -2.48
C SER A 29 -0.06 5.57 -3.81
N SER A 30 1.00 5.61 -4.61
CA SER A 30 1.20 4.63 -5.68
C SER A 30 2.69 4.54 -6.00
N MET A 31 3.27 3.37 -5.75
CA MET A 31 4.71 3.15 -5.79
C MET A 31 5.05 1.83 -6.48
N LYS A 32 6.09 1.87 -7.29
CA LYS A 32 6.76 0.67 -7.80
C LYS A 32 7.90 0.33 -6.86
N VAL A 33 7.94 -0.91 -6.40
CA VAL A 33 8.85 -1.34 -5.34
C VAL A 33 9.56 -2.61 -5.77
N ALA A 34 10.84 -2.76 -5.42
CA ALA A 34 11.54 -4.00 -5.66
C ALA A 34 10.88 -5.14 -4.86
N ASN A 35 10.79 -6.31 -5.48
CA ASN A 35 10.28 -7.50 -4.82
C ASN A 35 11.38 -8.13 -3.94
N ASP A 36 11.75 -7.39 -2.89
CA ASP A 36 12.74 -7.75 -1.89
C ASP A 36 12.12 -7.64 -0.49
N GLN A 37 12.56 -8.49 0.44
CA GLN A 37 12.01 -8.55 1.80
C GLN A 37 12.15 -7.21 2.55
N THR A 38 13.27 -6.51 2.38
CA THR A 38 13.55 -5.24 3.05
C THR A 38 12.56 -4.18 2.59
N GLU A 39 12.36 -4.11 1.27
CA GLU A 39 11.46 -3.16 0.64
C GLU A 39 10.00 -3.47 0.95
N ILE A 40 9.60 -4.75 0.97
CA ILE A 40 8.25 -5.17 1.39
C ILE A 40 7.98 -4.74 2.84
N THR A 41 8.94 -4.94 3.73
CA THR A 41 8.80 -4.56 5.15
C THR A 41 8.65 -3.05 5.29
N ALA A 42 9.43 -2.26 4.53
CA ALA A 42 9.33 -0.81 4.51
C ALA A 42 7.99 -0.33 3.92
N THR A 43 7.48 -0.99 2.88
CA THR A 43 6.17 -0.70 2.30
C THR A 43 5.05 -0.93 3.29
N ILE A 44 5.04 -2.06 4.01
CA ILE A 44 4.00 -2.35 5.01
C ILE A 44 3.98 -1.26 6.09
N ALA A 45 5.15 -0.83 6.58
CA ALA A 45 5.24 0.25 7.56
C ALA A 45 4.75 1.60 6.98
N THR A 46 5.12 1.91 5.74
CA THR A 46 4.71 3.14 5.05
C THR A 46 3.20 3.18 4.82
N VAL A 47 2.63 2.10 4.28
CA VAL A 47 1.19 1.99 4.03
C VAL A 47 0.39 1.97 5.34
N GLY A 48 0.88 1.27 6.36
CA GLY A 48 0.26 1.22 7.69
C GLY A 48 0.18 2.59 8.38
N ALA A 49 1.00 3.56 7.99
CA ALA A 49 0.95 4.92 8.51
C ALA A 49 -0.08 5.84 7.81
N LEU A 50 -0.70 5.38 6.71
CA LEU A 50 -1.60 6.20 5.89
C LEU A 50 -3.02 6.34 6.48
N ALA A 51 -3.48 5.36 7.26
CA ALA A 51 -4.80 5.34 7.84
C ALA A 51 -4.83 4.51 9.14
N ASP A 52 -5.92 4.63 9.91
CA ASP A 52 -6.09 3.88 11.16
C ASP A 52 -6.34 2.39 10.85
N HIS A 53 -6.99 2.11 9.71
CA HIS A 53 -7.19 0.75 9.19
C HIS A 53 -6.82 0.67 7.71
N ILE A 54 -5.99 -0.32 7.36
CA ILE A 54 -5.69 -0.67 5.97
C ILE A 54 -6.36 -2.00 5.64
N VAL A 55 -7.15 -2.01 4.55
CA VAL A 55 -7.70 -3.21 3.95
C VAL A 55 -6.85 -3.60 2.75
N TRP A 56 -6.30 -4.81 2.77
CA TRP A 56 -5.45 -5.33 1.70
C TRP A 56 -6.25 -6.28 0.80
N ALA A 57 -6.02 -6.23 -0.52
CA ALA A 57 -6.63 -7.10 -1.54
C ALA A 57 -5.66 -8.17 -2.05
#